data_AF-A0A7C2P1C0-F1
#
_entry.id   AF-A0A7C2P1C0-F1
#
_cell.length_a   1.000
_cell.length_b   1.000
_cell.length_c   1.000
_cell.angle_alpha   90.00
_cell.angle_beta   90.00
_cell.angle_gamma   90.00
#
_symmetry.space_group_name_H-M   'P 1'
#
loop_
_entity.id
_entity.type
_entity.pdbx_description
1 polymer ?
#
loop_
_entity_poly.entity_id
_entity_poly.type
_entity_poly.pdbx_seq_one_letter_code
_entity_poly.pdbx_strand_id
1 'polypeptide(L)'
;MARVRFSALTNPTVIVTASVYAVLLPLAALAGIYGLFLAGIILLSLWRYSYQVLRHVARGWNHFPPPDVESMNPFGGQMAVVLHYVFFAALTTFIVTTPFIDTPLCVVALAAVALVFPGSAAVMGMTNSLGAALNPASVSQVARELGANYMKLVAVCVLLVTLGFMAARLWQVSWLLGLLGGMFDVWTMLALFLAIGAALRAHRFELDLLEGPDDAEQRNERERQAQWQRALDRAYASVRSGLPAQAYRTIKELIASEADSLEVYQWTFNGMLAWDDPKHAAMLGERFAARLWEAGRKFDALELAQRCRRLSPSFVPPAAFTAELAKYARELGRHRLADDLDELAASARRRAS
;
A
#
# COMPACT_ATOMS: atom_id res chain seq x y z
N MET A 1 -14.90 9.34 -9.42
CA MET A 1 -13.53 9.90 -9.32
C MET A 1 -12.71 9.05 -8.36
N ALA A 2 -11.94 8.09 -8.86
CA ALA A 2 -10.97 7.38 -8.03
C ALA A 2 -9.86 8.36 -7.64
N ARG A 3 -9.68 8.64 -6.34
CA ARG A 3 -8.49 9.37 -5.86
C ARG A 3 -7.27 8.53 -6.25
N VAL A 4 -6.46 9.03 -7.18
CA VAL A 4 -5.10 8.50 -7.42
C VAL A 4 -4.37 8.64 -6.09
N ARG A 5 -4.19 7.53 -5.37
CA ARG A 5 -3.45 7.53 -4.10
C ARG A 5 -1.97 7.66 -4.47
N PHE A 6 -1.43 8.86 -4.28
CA PHE A 6 -0.02 9.19 -4.43
C PHE A 6 0.91 8.45 -3.44
N SER A 7 0.40 7.53 -2.62
CA SER A 7 1.18 6.69 -1.70
C SER A 7 2.23 5.83 -2.42
N ALA A 8 2.07 5.57 -3.72
CA ALA A 8 3.05 4.86 -4.52
C ALA A 8 4.33 5.67 -4.80
N LEU A 9 4.26 7.01 -4.85
CA LEU A 9 5.44 7.88 -5.06
C LEU A 9 6.33 7.95 -3.82
N THR A 10 5.72 7.80 -2.65
CA THR A 10 6.41 7.78 -1.34
C THR A 10 6.72 6.37 -0.88
N ASN A 11 6.61 5.36 -1.76
CA ASN A 11 6.89 3.99 -1.40
C ASN A 11 8.39 3.86 -1.03
N PRO A 12 8.73 3.29 0.15
CA PRO A 12 10.10 3.19 0.61
C PRO A 12 11.00 2.44 -0.37
N THR A 13 10.50 1.42 -1.08
CA THR A 13 11.25 0.68 -2.09
C THR A 13 11.68 1.59 -3.24
N VAL A 14 10.80 2.50 -3.71
CA VAL A 14 11.12 3.43 -4.82
C VAL A 14 12.21 4.40 -4.40
N ILE A 15 12.13 4.93 -3.18
CA ILE A 15 13.13 5.86 -2.62
C ILE A 15 14.47 5.16 -2.45
N VAL A 16 14.50 3.99 -1.80
CA VAL A 16 15.73 3.20 -1.60
C VAL A 16 16.35 2.82 -2.93
N THR A 17 15.52 2.39 -3.89
CA THR A 17 16.00 2.03 -5.24
C THR A 17 16.62 3.24 -5.93
N ALA A 18 15.97 4.40 -5.89
CA ALA A 18 16.51 5.63 -6.45
C ALA A 18 17.85 6.03 -5.82
N SER A 19 17.97 5.92 -4.48
CA SER A 19 19.22 6.19 -3.77
C SER A 19 20.35 5.23 -4.19
N VAL A 20 20.05 3.93 -4.34
CA VAL A 20 21.05 2.94 -4.76
C VAL A 20 21.55 3.22 -6.18
N TYR A 21 20.65 3.44 -7.13
CA TYR A 21 21.03 3.75 -8.53
C TYR A 21 21.77 5.08 -8.66
N ALA A 22 21.40 6.09 -7.85
CA ALA A 22 22.09 7.38 -7.82
C ALA A 22 23.54 7.31 -7.36
N VAL A 23 23.89 6.29 -6.57
CA VAL A 23 25.28 6.01 -6.18
C VAL A 23 25.99 5.14 -7.22
N LEU A 24 25.30 4.12 -7.76
CA LEU A 24 25.88 3.18 -8.72
C LEU A 24 26.26 3.84 -10.06
N LEU A 25 25.43 4.75 -10.58
CA LEU A 25 25.68 5.39 -11.88
C LEU A 25 26.97 6.26 -11.89
N PRO A 26 27.21 7.14 -10.89
CA PRO A 26 28.49 7.85 -10.77
C PRO A 26 29.69 6.94 -10.54
N LEU A 27 29.54 5.87 -9.74
CA LEU A 27 30.60 4.88 -9.55
C LEU A 27 30.98 4.19 -10.87
N ALA A 28 29.99 3.86 -11.69
CA ALA A 28 30.24 3.35 -13.03
C ALA A 28 30.98 4.39 -13.89
N ALA A 29 30.61 5.67 -13.84
CA ALA A 29 31.31 6.72 -14.57
C ALA A 29 32.79 6.87 -14.17
N LEU A 30 33.14 6.62 -12.91
CA LEU A 30 34.52 6.66 -12.42
C LEU A 30 35.40 5.51 -12.92
N ALA A 31 34.80 4.39 -13.37
CA ALA A 31 35.53 3.20 -13.80
C ALA A 31 36.01 3.24 -15.27
N GLY A 32 35.93 4.40 -15.94
CA GLY A 32 36.41 4.59 -17.31
C GLY A 32 35.68 3.71 -18.33
N ILE A 33 36.42 3.03 -19.22
CA ILE A 33 35.82 2.21 -20.29
C ILE A 33 35.05 0.98 -19.74
N TYR A 34 35.56 0.36 -18.67
CA TYR A 34 34.84 -0.71 -17.97
C TYR A 34 33.57 -0.19 -17.30
N GLY A 35 33.63 1.08 -16.88
CA GLY A 35 32.49 1.85 -16.41
C GLY A 35 31.34 1.96 -17.40
N LEU A 36 31.62 2.04 -18.70
CA LEU A 36 30.59 2.10 -19.73
C LEU A 36 29.74 0.81 -19.77
N PHE A 37 30.38 -0.35 -19.69
CA PHE A 37 29.68 -1.64 -19.62
C PHE A 37 28.85 -1.75 -18.35
N LEU A 38 29.42 -1.34 -17.21
CA LEU A 38 28.73 -1.34 -15.93
C LEU A 38 27.52 -0.39 -15.96
N ALA A 39 27.68 0.83 -16.47
CA ALA A 39 26.60 1.79 -16.66
C ALA A 39 25.50 1.22 -17.57
N GLY A 40 25.87 0.52 -18.64
CA GLY A 40 24.93 -0.18 -19.52
C GLY A 40 24.08 -1.20 -18.77
N ILE A 41 24.69 -2.05 -17.94
CA ILE A 41 23.98 -3.04 -17.11
C ILE A 41 23.07 -2.36 -16.07
N ILE A 42 23.56 -1.30 -15.42
CA ILE A 42 22.79 -0.54 -14.43
C ILE A 42 21.57 0.14 -15.07
N LEU A 43 21.76 0.79 -16.20
CA LEU A 43 20.68 1.45 -16.95
C LEU A 43 19.66 0.44 -17.47
N LEU A 44 20.13 -0.67 -18.02
CA LEU A 44 19.28 -1.81 -18.41
C LEU A 44 18.39 -2.26 -17.24
N SER A 45 19.01 -2.48 -16.08
CA SER A 45 18.32 -2.89 -14.86
C SER A 45 17.29 -1.87 -14.42
N LEU A 46 17.66 -0.59 -14.42
CA LEU A 46 16.79 0.50 -14.03
C LEU A 46 15.56 0.62 -14.97
N TRP A 47 15.75 0.49 -16.28
CA TRP A 47 14.64 0.54 -17.25
C TRP A 47 13.70 -0.66 -17.11
N ARG A 48 14.25 -1.88 -17.00
CA ARG A 48 13.43 -3.08 -16.78
C ARG A 48 12.62 -2.95 -15.50
N TYR A 49 13.26 -2.47 -14.43
CA TYR A 49 12.58 -2.23 -13.17
C TYR A 49 11.48 -1.16 -13.29
N SER A 50 11.69 -0.10 -14.06
CA SER A 50 10.69 0.94 -14.28
C SER A 50 9.39 0.41 -14.94
N TYR A 51 9.51 -0.48 -15.93
CA TYR A 51 8.36 -1.16 -16.51
C TYR A 51 7.72 -2.19 -15.57
N GLN A 52 8.52 -2.86 -14.74
CA GLN A 52 7.96 -3.71 -13.68
C GLN A 52 7.11 -2.87 -12.73
N VAL A 53 7.63 -1.74 -12.25
CA VAL A 53 6.91 -0.80 -11.38
C VAL A 53 5.61 -0.32 -12.03
N LEU A 54 5.64 0.07 -13.32
CA LEU A 54 4.44 0.41 -14.08
C LEU A 54 3.40 -0.71 -14.05
N ARG A 55 3.81 -1.96 -14.31
CA ARG A 55 2.92 -3.13 -14.30
C ARG A 55 2.37 -3.44 -12.91
N HIS A 56 3.20 -3.35 -11.88
CA HIS A 56 2.79 -3.56 -10.50
C HIS A 56 1.73 -2.53 -10.09
N VAL A 57 1.95 -1.25 -10.41
CA VAL A 57 0.94 -0.21 -10.16
C VAL A 57 -0.32 -0.44 -10.98
N ALA A 58 -0.21 -0.75 -12.28
CA ALA A 58 -1.38 -0.99 -13.12
C ALA A 58 -2.26 -2.11 -12.54
N ARG A 59 -1.63 -3.18 -12.02
CA ARG A 59 -2.30 -4.30 -11.34
C ARG A 59 -2.81 -3.95 -9.94
N GLY A 60 -2.23 -2.94 -9.28
CA GLY A 60 -2.70 -2.47 -7.98
C GLY A 60 -1.88 -2.80 -6.77
N TRP A 61 -0.64 -3.21 -6.98
CA TRP A 61 0.29 -3.48 -5.90
C TRP A 61 0.64 -2.17 -5.20
N ASN A 62 0.57 -2.17 -3.87
CA ASN A 62 0.96 -1.04 -3.03
C ASN A 62 2.41 -1.17 -2.54
N HIS A 63 2.95 -2.40 -2.56
CA HIS A 63 4.33 -2.70 -2.23
C HIS A 63 5.06 -3.28 -3.44
N PHE A 64 6.17 -2.67 -3.82
CA PHE A 64 6.99 -3.14 -4.94
C PHE A 64 8.12 -4.01 -4.39
N PRO A 65 8.38 -5.18 -4.98
CA PRO A 65 9.61 -5.89 -4.72
C PRO A 65 10.79 -5.03 -5.20
N PRO A 66 11.95 -5.08 -4.54
CA PRO A 66 13.15 -4.40 -5.03
C PRO A 66 13.60 -4.99 -6.39
N PRO A 67 14.46 -4.28 -7.14
CA PRO A 67 15.02 -4.81 -8.38
C PRO A 67 15.69 -6.17 -8.14
N ASP A 68 15.23 -7.21 -8.83
CA ASP A 68 15.78 -8.57 -8.73
C ASP A 68 17.04 -8.71 -9.61
N VAL A 69 17.88 -9.70 -9.34
CA VAL A 69 19.09 -10.02 -10.12
C VAL A 69 18.75 -10.25 -11.60
N GLU A 70 17.56 -10.79 -11.89
CA GLU A 70 17.09 -10.99 -13.26
C GLU A 70 16.83 -9.68 -14.02
N SER A 71 16.64 -8.56 -13.32
CA SER A 71 16.57 -7.23 -13.96
C SER A 71 17.94 -6.78 -14.50
N MET A 72 19.03 -7.26 -13.91
CA MET A 72 20.40 -7.00 -14.37
C MET A 72 20.86 -7.92 -15.51
N ASN A 73 20.11 -8.98 -15.81
CA ASN A 73 20.50 -9.96 -16.83
C ASN A 73 20.33 -9.40 -18.26
N PRO A 74 21.40 -9.20 -19.04
CA PRO A 74 21.36 -8.67 -20.40
C PRO A 74 20.93 -9.70 -21.46
N PHE A 75 20.61 -10.94 -21.07
CA PHE A 75 20.10 -11.99 -21.97
C PHE A 75 18.70 -12.49 -21.56
N GLY A 76 18.06 -11.85 -20.59
CA GLY A 76 16.74 -12.24 -20.11
C GLY A 76 15.61 -11.95 -21.11
N GLY A 77 14.45 -12.61 -20.93
CA GLY A 77 13.30 -12.60 -21.85
C GLY A 77 12.50 -11.28 -21.97
N GLN A 78 13.08 -10.12 -21.68
CA GLN A 78 12.39 -8.81 -21.69
C GLN A 78 13.03 -7.78 -22.63
N MET A 79 13.72 -8.22 -23.68
CA MET A 79 14.40 -7.33 -24.65
C MET A 79 13.51 -6.27 -25.27
N ALA A 80 12.22 -6.58 -25.48
CA ALA A 80 11.29 -5.61 -26.05
C ALA A 80 11.17 -4.32 -25.21
N VAL A 81 11.31 -4.43 -23.88
CA VAL A 81 11.27 -3.27 -22.96
C VAL A 81 12.51 -2.39 -23.16
N VAL A 82 13.66 -3.03 -23.27
CA VAL A 82 14.94 -2.36 -23.48
C VAL A 82 14.94 -1.65 -24.82
N LEU A 83 14.50 -2.34 -25.88
CA LEU A 83 14.41 -1.78 -27.22
C LEU A 83 13.43 -0.61 -27.31
N HIS A 84 12.32 -0.65 -26.57
CA HIS A 84 11.37 0.46 -26.50
C HIS A 84 12.04 1.72 -25.94
N TYR A 85 12.74 1.58 -24.82
CA TYR A 85 13.48 2.71 -24.24
C TYR A 85 14.59 3.21 -25.19
N VAL A 86 15.41 2.30 -25.72
CA VAL A 86 16.51 2.63 -26.65
C VAL A 86 15.96 3.37 -27.87
N PHE A 87 14.80 2.97 -28.40
CA PHE A 87 14.15 3.65 -29.51
C PHE A 87 13.80 5.10 -29.16
N PHE A 88 13.12 5.35 -28.05
CA PHE A 88 12.74 6.72 -27.65
C PHE A 88 13.94 7.58 -27.24
N ALA A 89 14.95 7.00 -26.60
CA ALA A 89 16.19 7.67 -26.26
C ALA A 89 16.99 8.05 -27.52
N ALA A 90 17.13 7.13 -28.48
CA ALA A 90 17.79 7.37 -29.76
C ALA A 90 17.03 8.41 -30.58
N LEU A 91 15.69 8.33 -30.63
CA LEU A 91 14.85 9.31 -31.33
C LEU A 91 15.01 10.71 -30.73
N THR A 92 14.97 10.83 -29.40
CA THR A 92 15.13 12.11 -28.71
C THR A 92 16.53 12.69 -28.95
N THR A 93 17.57 11.85 -28.86
CA THR A 93 18.95 12.23 -29.15
C THR A 93 19.08 12.71 -30.59
N PHE A 94 18.55 11.96 -31.55
CA PHE A 94 18.55 12.32 -32.97
C PHE A 94 17.89 13.68 -33.21
N ILE A 95 16.72 13.94 -32.61
CA ILE A 95 16.02 15.24 -32.76
C ILE A 95 16.88 16.40 -32.22
N VAL A 96 17.53 16.21 -31.07
CA VAL A 96 18.29 17.28 -30.40
C VAL A 96 19.66 17.52 -31.05
N THR A 97 20.31 16.49 -31.58
CA THR A 97 21.68 16.59 -32.12
C THR A 97 21.72 16.85 -33.63
N THR A 98 20.61 16.71 -34.35
CA THR A 98 20.60 16.88 -35.81
C THR A 98 20.66 18.35 -36.20
N PRO A 99 21.71 18.80 -36.92
CA PRO A 99 21.91 20.22 -37.24
C PRO A 99 20.92 20.74 -38.29
N PHE A 100 20.24 19.86 -39.02
CA PHE A 100 19.27 20.21 -40.08
C PHE A 100 17.85 20.47 -39.56
N ILE A 101 17.60 20.31 -38.25
CA ILE A 101 16.29 20.56 -37.65
C ILE A 101 16.33 21.95 -37.01
N ASP A 102 15.64 22.90 -37.63
CA ASP A 102 15.52 24.25 -37.07
C ASP A 102 14.86 24.21 -35.69
N THR A 103 15.18 25.21 -34.84
CA THR A 103 14.71 25.25 -33.44
C THR A 103 13.19 25.07 -33.29
N PRO A 104 12.32 25.71 -34.09
CA PRO A 104 10.88 25.50 -34.00
C PRO A 104 10.46 24.06 -34.32
N LEU A 105 11.08 23.45 -35.34
CA LEU A 105 10.78 22.07 -35.74
C LEU A 105 11.23 21.07 -34.67
N CYS A 106 12.37 21.34 -34.04
CA CYS A 106 12.87 20.55 -32.90
C CYS A 106 11.87 20.55 -31.74
N VAL A 107 11.34 21.73 -31.37
CA VAL A 107 10.34 21.85 -30.31
C VAL A 107 9.07 21.07 -30.64
N VAL A 108 8.57 21.17 -31.88
CA VAL A 108 7.38 20.42 -32.33
C VAL A 108 7.63 18.91 -32.29
N ALA A 109 8.80 18.46 -32.74
CA ALA A 109 9.17 17.05 -32.71
C ALA A 109 9.29 16.50 -31.28
N LEU A 110 9.92 17.25 -30.36
CA LEU A 110 10.00 16.88 -28.94
C LEU A 110 8.62 16.87 -28.27
N ALA A 111 7.75 17.82 -28.60
CA ALA A 111 6.37 17.83 -28.12
C ALA A 111 5.60 16.60 -28.61
N ALA A 112 5.81 16.17 -29.86
CA ALA A 112 5.23 14.94 -30.40
C ALA A 112 5.73 13.69 -29.66
N VAL A 113 7.04 13.62 -29.36
CA VAL A 113 7.61 12.51 -28.57
C VAL A 113 7.01 12.48 -27.16
N ALA A 114 6.95 13.63 -26.49
CA ALA A 114 6.36 13.73 -25.16
C ALA A 114 4.86 13.37 -25.14
N LEU A 115 4.13 13.66 -26.23
CA LEU A 115 2.73 13.30 -26.39
C LEU A 115 2.55 11.80 -26.64
N VAL A 116 3.43 11.15 -27.40
CA VAL A 116 3.30 9.74 -27.80
C VAL A 116 3.86 8.78 -26.74
N PHE A 117 4.93 9.17 -26.05
CA PHE A 117 5.65 8.30 -25.12
C PHE A 117 4.77 7.68 -24.02
N PRO A 118 3.89 8.42 -23.30
CA PRO A 118 3.10 7.85 -22.23
C PRO A 118 2.14 6.75 -22.71
N GLY A 119 1.47 6.96 -23.84
CA GLY A 119 0.59 5.96 -24.46
C GLY A 119 1.38 4.76 -24.99
N SER A 120 2.54 4.98 -25.60
CA SER A 120 3.42 3.90 -26.06
C SER A 120 3.96 3.05 -24.90
N ALA A 121 4.42 3.68 -23.82
CA ALA A 121 4.89 3.00 -22.62
C ALA A 121 3.75 2.24 -21.90
N ALA A 122 2.53 2.80 -21.90
CA ALA A 122 1.33 2.10 -21.43
C ALA A 122 1.05 0.81 -22.20
N VAL A 123 1.00 0.87 -23.54
CA VAL A 123 0.80 -0.31 -24.39
C VAL A 123 1.91 -1.34 -24.17
N MET A 124 3.16 -0.89 -24.06
CA MET A 124 4.30 -1.77 -23.76
C MET A 124 4.19 -2.43 -22.36
N GLY A 125 3.70 -1.68 -21.38
CA GLY A 125 3.39 -2.17 -20.05
C GLY A 125 2.35 -3.29 -20.07
N MET A 126 1.27 -3.11 -20.84
CA MET A 126 0.16 -4.05 -20.95
C MET A 126 0.50 -5.30 -21.79
N THR A 127 1.08 -5.11 -22.97
CA THR A 127 1.22 -6.16 -23.99
C THR A 127 2.60 -6.81 -24.03
N ASN A 128 3.61 -6.18 -23.43
CA ASN A 128 5.02 -6.57 -23.54
C ASN A 128 5.52 -6.74 -24.99
N SER A 129 4.86 -6.07 -25.96
CA SER A 129 5.19 -6.16 -27.39
C SER A 129 5.62 -4.80 -27.93
N LEU A 130 6.86 -4.75 -28.44
CA LEU A 130 7.41 -3.53 -29.04
C LEU A 130 6.59 -3.08 -30.26
N GLY A 131 6.15 -4.03 -31.10
CA GLY A 131 5.35 -3.73 -32.28
C GLY A 131 4.00 -3.10 -31.94
N ALA A 132 3.34 -3.58 -30.89
CA ALA A 132 2.11 -2.97 -30.40
C ALA A 132 2.37 -1.57 -29.81
N ALA A 133 3.46 -1.40 -29.06
CA ALA A 133 3.81 -0.13 -28.43
C ALA A 133 4.13 0.98 -29.43
N LEU A 134 4.70 0.65 -30.59
CA LEU A 134 5.00 1.59 -31.66
C LEU A 134 3.86 1.75 -32.68
N ASN A 135 2.80 0.93 -32.59
CA ASN A 135 1.66 1.01 -33.48
C ASN A 135 0.80 2.25 -33.14
N PRO A 136 0.63 3.22 -34.07
CA PRO A 136 -0.18 4.41 -33.82
C PRO A 136 -1.64 4.07 -33.50
N ALA A 137 -2.18 2.97 -34.03
CA ALA A 137 -3.54 2.53 -33.72
C ALA A 137 -3.67 2.19 -32.23
N SER A 138 -2.75 1.39 -31.68
CA SER A 138 -2.76 0.99 -30.27
C SER A 138 -2.52 2.17 -29.33
N VAL A 139 -1.56 3.06 -29.65
CA VAL A 139 -1.30 4.25 -28.85
C VAL A 139 -2.50 5.21 -28.85
N SER A 140 -3.11 5.42 -30.03
CA SER A 140 -4.29 6.28 -30.14
C SER A 140 -5.54 5.69 -29.48
N GLN A 141 -5.63 4.36 -29.35
CA GLN A 141 -6.70 3.71 -28.58
C GLN A 141 -6.54 4.04 -27.09
N VAL A 142 -5.35 3.85 -26.52
CA VAL A 142 -5.07 4.21 -25.11
C VAL A 142 -5.31 5.70 -24.87
N ALA A 143 -4.88 6.57 -25.79
CA ALA A 143 -5.13 8.01 -25.67
C ALA A 143 -6.64 8.36 -25.70
N ARG A 144 -7.44 7.64 -26.49
CA ARG A 144 -8.89 7.81 -26.56
C ARG A 144 -9.60 7.31 -25.31
N GLU A 145 -9.22 6.15 -24.80
CA GLU A 145 -9.79 5.56 -23.58
C GLU A 145 -9.50 6.43 -22.35
N LEU A 146 -8.27 6.97 -22.22
CA LEU A 146 -7.93 7.91 -21.16
C LEU A 146 -8.60 9.29 -21.33
N GLY A 147 -9.04 9.64 -22.54
CA GLY A 147 -9.72 10.90 -22.86
C GLY A 147 -8.98 12.14 -22.33
N ALA A 148 -9.70 13.02 -21.63
CA ALA A 148 -9.11 14.24 -21.05
C ALA A 148 -8.03 13.97 -19.98
N ASN A 149 -8.03 12.78 -19.36
CA ASN A 149 -7.00 12.41 -18.40
C ASN A 149 -5.65 12.11 -19.09
N TYR A 150 -5.65 11.83 -20.40
CA TYR A 150 -4.42 11.66 -21.17
C TYR A 150 -3.58 12.94 -21.18
N MET A 151 -4.20 14.11 -21.39
CA MET A 151 -3.47 15.39 -21.38
C MET A 151 -2.90 15.72 -20.01
N LYS A 152 -3.61 15.35 -18.92
CA LYS A 152 -3.07 15.48 -17.56
C LYS A 152 -1.87 14.57 -17.36
N LEU A 153 -1.93 13.33 -17.84
CA LEU A 153 -0.81 12.40 -17.79
C LEU A 153 0.40 12.96 -18.56
N VAL A 154 0.20 13.46 -19.78
CA VAL A 154 1.25 14.08 -20.59
C VAL A 154 1.86 15.28 -19.87
N ALA A 155 1.04 16.16 -19.29
CA ALA A 155 1.53 17.31 -18.52
C ALA A 155 2.38 16.88 -17.31
N VAL A 156 1.95 15.85 -16.58
CA VAL A 156 2.72 15.26 -15.46
C VAL A 156 4.02 14.65 -15.97
N CYS A 157 4.01 13.93 -17.10
CA CYS A 157 5.19 13.34 -17.70
C CYS A 157 6.22 14.42 -18.08
N VAL A 158 5.78 15.48 -18.74
CA VAL A 158 6.63 16.63 -19.09
C VAL A 158 7.21 17.27 -17.83
N LEU A 159 6.38 17.51 -16.80
CA LEU A 159 6.85 18.07 -15.53
C LEU A 159 7.91 17.21 -14.84
N LEU A 160 7.74 15.88 -14.85
CA LEU A 160 8.71 14.97 -14.24
C LEU A 160 10.02 14.93 -15.01
N VAL A 161 9.95 14.91 -16.35
CA VAL A 161 11.15 14.95 -17.21
C VAL A 161 11.90 16.27 -17.06
N THR A 162 11.20 17.40 -16.99
CA THR A 162 11.85 18.71 -16.76
C THR A 162 12.47 18.78 -15.37
N LEU A 163 11.81 18.24 -14.35
CA LEU A 163 12.36 18.17 -12.99
C LEU A 163 13.62 17.30 -12.92
N GLY A 164 13.62 16.13 -13.56
CA GLY A 164 14.80 15.25 -13.66
C GLY A 164 15.96 15.96 -14.37
N PHE A 165 15.68 16.62 -15.51
CA PHE A 165 16.69 17.40 -16.23
C PHE A 165 17.27 18.55 -15.39
N MET A 166 16.43 19.25 -14.62
CA MET A 166 16.90 20.28 -13.69
C MET A 166 17.73 19.68 -12.55
N ALA A 167 17.34 18.53 -12.01
CA ALA A 167 18.08 17.83 -10.97
C ALA A 167 19.47 17.37 -11.45
N ALA A 168 19.57 16.90 -12.70
CA ALA A 168 20.85 16.52 -13.30
C ALA A 168 21.86 17.68 -13.39
N ARG A 169 21.38 18.94 -13.45
CA ARG A 169 22.26 20.14 -13.45
C ARG A 169 22.95 20.37 -12.11
N LEU A 170 22.47 19.79 -11.01
CA LEU A 170 23.08 19.93 -9.68
C LEU A 170 24.49 19.32 -9.61
N TRP A 171 24.81 18.40 -10.54
CA TRP A 171 26.15 17.83 -10.69
C TRP A 171 27.23 18.87 -11.00
N GLN A 172 26.85 20.02 -11.58
CA GLN A 172 27.76 21.11 -11.89
C GLN A 172 28.12 21.98 -10.68
N VAL A 173 27.37 21.88 -9.57
CA VAL A 173 27.56 22.74 -8.39
C VAL A 173 28.49 22.10 -7.37
N SER A 174 28.20 20.86 -6.96
CA SER A 174 29.04 20.10 -6.04
C SER A 174 28.74 18.61 -6.15
N TRP A 175 29.68 17.76 -5.71
CA TRP A 175 29.48 16.31 -5.74
C TRP A 175 28.33 15.84 -4.81
N LEU A 176 28.15 16.49 -3.64
CA LEU A 176 27.05 16.19 -2.72
C LEU A 176 25.69 16.53 -3.33
N LEU A 177 25.56 17.72 -3.91
CA LEU A 177 24.34 18.12 -4.63
C LEU A 177 24.13 17.29 -5.89
N GLY A 178 25.21 16.84 -6.53
CA GLY A 178 25.18 15.89 -7.63
C GLY A 178 24.51 14.58 -7.24
N LEU A 179 24.93 13.96 -6.13
CA LEU A 179 24.32 12.71 -5.64
C LEU A 179 22.82 12.87 -5.35
N LEU A 180 22.44 13.99 -4.72
CA LEU A 180 21.02 14.33 -4.51
C LEU A 180 20.30 14.52 -5.84
N GLY A 181 20.91 15.22 -6.79
CA GLY A 181 20.39 15.41 -8.15
C GLY A 181 20.18 14.10 -8.89
N GLY A 182 21.13 13.17 -8.80
CA GLY A 182 21.02 11.82 -9.37
C GLY A 182 19.92 10.99 -8.71
N MET A 183 19.74 11.11 -7.39
CA MET A 183 18.62 10.48 -6.68
C MET A 183 17.27 11.03 -7.17
N PHE A 184 17.16 12.35 -7.31
CA PHE A 184 15.96 12.97 -7.88
C PHE A 184 15.72 12.57 -9.33
N ASP A 185 16.77 12.50 -10.16
CA ASP A 185 16.66 12.09 -11.55
C ASP A 185 16.09 10.67 -11.67
N VAL A 186 16.70 9.69 -10.99
CA VAL A 186 16.20 8.31 -10.96
C VAL A 186 14.79 8.25 -10.37
N TRP A 187 14.51 8.99 -9.30
CA TRP A 187 13.18 9.03 -8.69
C TRP A 187 12.13 9.60 -9.66
N THR A 188 12.42 10.68 -10.38
CA THR A 188 11.49 11.26 -11.37
C THR A 188 11.24 10.31 -12.53
N MET A 189 12.25 9.54 -12.94
CA MET A 189 12.09 8.47 -13.91
C MET A 189 11.15 7.38 -13.39
N LEU A 190 11.34 6.87 -12.17
CA LEU A 190 10.41 5.89 -11.59
C LEU A 190 9.01 6.49 -11.41
N ALA A 191 8.90 7.76 -11.00
CA ALA A 191 7.65 8.49 -10.86
C ALA A 191 6.89 8.61 -12.18
N LEU A 192 7.59 8.76 -13.31
CA LEU A 192 7.00 8.78 -14.66
C LEU A 192 6.26 7.47 -14.94
N PHE A 193 6.93 6.34 -14.70
CA PHE A 193 6.34 5.01 -14.89
C PHE A 193 5.23 4.70 -13.89
N LEU A 194 5.37 5.17 -12.63
CA LEU A 194 4.31 5.12 -11.62
C LEU A 194 3.08 5.90 -12.07
N ALA A 195 3.25 7.10 -12.64
CA ALA A 195 2.14 7.92 -13.13
C ALA A 195 1.40 7.27 -14.30
N ILE A 196 2.14 6.67 -15.24
CA ILE A 196 1.55 5.92 -16.37
C ILE A 196 0.79 4.70 -15.84
N GLY A 197 1.38 3.91 -14.94
CA GLY A 197 0.73 2.76 -14.32
C GLY A 197 -0.52 3.15 -13.53
N ALA A 198 -0.48 4.27 -12.80
CA ALA A 198 -1.62 4.80 -12.06
C ALA A 198 -2.75 5.27 -12.98
N ALA A 199 -2.42 5.87 -14.13
CA ALA A 199 -3.41 6.26 -15.14
C ALA A 199 -4.11 5.04 -15.75
N LEU A 200 -3.35 3.97 -16.04
CA LEU A 200 -3.90 2.68 -16.50
C LEU A 200 -4.83 2.09 -15.46
N ARG A 201 -4.39 2.06 -14.20
CA ARG A 201 -5.20 1.56 -13.09
C ARG A 201 -6.50 2.34 -12.90
N ALA A 202 -6.47 3.66 -13.09
CA ALA A 202 -7.67 4.49 -12.98
C ALA A 202 -8.74 4.13 -14.04
N HIS A 203 -8.32 3.64 -15.21
CA HIS A 203 -9.19 3.22 -16.31
C HIS A 203 -9.21 1.69 -16.48
N ARG A 204 -8.92 0.94 -15.41
CA ARG A 204 -8.79 -0.53 -15.45
C ARG A 204 -10.00 -1.27 -15.98
N PHE A 205 -11.20 -0.73 -15.77
CA PHE A 205 -12.46 -1.34 -16.24
C PHE A 205 -12.66 -1.18 -17.74
N GLU A 206 -12.17 -0.07 -18.31
CA GLU A 206 -12.25 0.21 -19.75
C GLU A 206 -11.16 -0.57 -20.51
N LEU A 207 -10.02 -0.82 -19.85
CA LEU A 207 -8.85 -1.52 -20.38
C LEU A 207 -8.83 -3.04 -20.09
N ASP A 208 -9.90 -3.59 -19.50
CA ASP A 208 -10.02 -5.00 -19.05
C ASP A 208 -8.79 -5.51 -18.27
N LEU A 209 -8.26 -4.67 -17.37
CA LEU A 209 -7.10 -5.02 -16.56
C LEU A 209 -7.52 -5.85 -15.33
N LEU A 210 -6.92 -7.04 -15.19
CA LEU A 210 -7.11 -7.94 -14.04
C LEU A 210 -6.82 -7.24 -12.70
N GLU A 211 -7.67 -7.51 -11.72
CA GLU A 211 -7.49 -7.02 -10.35
C GLU A 211 -6.26 -7.64 -9.68
N GLY A 212 -5.48 -6.82 -8.98
CA GLY A 212 -4.29 -7.30 -8.27
C GLY A 212 -4.60 -7.97 -6.93
N PRO A 213 -3.60 -8.68 -6.35
CA PRO A 213 -3.72 -9.35 -5.06
C PRO A 213 -4.15 -8.39 -3.93
N ASP A 214 -3.52 -7.21 -3.85
CA ASP A 214 -3.86 -6.19 -2.85
C ASP A 214 -5.31 -5.67 -2.97
N ASP A 215 -5.89 -5.68 -4.18
CA ASP A 215 -7.28 -5.30 -4.39
C ASP A 215 -8.24 -6.38 -3.87
N ALA A 216 -7.90 -7.65 -4.08
CA ALA A 216 -8.66 -8.78 -3.57
C ALA A 216 -8.65 -8.80 -2.04
N GLU A 217 -7.48 -8.60 -1.42
CA GLU A 217 -7.37 -8.50 0.03
C GLU A 217 -8.16 -7.31 0.59
N GLN A 218 -8.03 -6.12 0.01
CA GLN A 218 -8.79 -4.95 0.48
C GLN A 218 -10.30 -5.10 0.29
N ARG A 219 -10.76 -5.74 -0.79
CA ARG A 219 -12.20 -6.03 -0.96
C ARG A 219 -12.67 -7.06 0.05
N ASN A 220 -11.94 -8.16 0.22
CA ASN A 220 -12.28 -9.18 1.21
C ASN A 220 -12.36 -8.58 2.62
N GLU A 221 -11.43 -7.69 2.97
CA GLU A 221 -11.46 -6.99 4.26
C GLU A 221 -12.65 -6.04 4.40
N ARG A 222 -12.99 -5.28 3.35
CA ARG A 222 -14.19 -4.42 3.35
C ARG A 222 -15.49 -5.23 3.43
N GLU A 223 -15.56 -6.35 2.73
CA GLU A 223 -16.70 -7.26 2.75
C GLU A 223 -16.83 -7.90 4.13
N ARG A 224 -15.72 -8.35 4.72
CA ARG A 224 -15.66 -8.87 6.08
C ARG A 224 -16.15 -7.83 7.09
N GLN A 225 -15.62 -6.60 7.06
CA GLN A 225 -16.07 -5.52 7.94
C GLN A 225 -17.53 -5.13 7.71
N ALA A 226 -18.02 -5.14 6.47
CA ALA A 226 -19.43 -4.91 6.17
C ALA A 226 -20.33 -6.01 6.74
N GLN A 227 -19.89 -7.27 6.71
CA GLN A 227 -20.59 -8.38 7.35
C GLN A 227 -20.61 -8.21 8.88
N TRP A 228 -19.49 -7.80 9.48
CA TRP A 228 -19.40 -7.50 10.91
C TRP A 228 -20.37 -6.40 11.32
N GLN A 229 -20.43 -5.31 10.54
CA GLN A 229 -21.36 -4.21 10.76
C GLN A 229 -22.82 -4.67 10.69
N ARG A 230 -23.19 -5.44 9.67
CA ARG A 230 -24.57 -5.98 9.57
C ARG A 230 -24.92 -6.88 10.76
N ALA A 231 -23.98 -7.66 11.27
CA ALA A 231 -24.20 -8.49 12.46
C ALA A 231 -24.36 -7.63 13.73
N LEU A 232 -23.52 -6.59 13.88
CA LEU A 232 -23.62 -5.65 14.99
C LEU A 232 -24.94 -4.86 14.96
N ASP A 233 -25.37 -4.38 13.79
CA ASP A 233 -26.63 -3.65 13.63
C ASP A 233 -27.84 -4.54 13.96
N ARG A 234 -27.83 -5.81 13.53
CA ARG A 234 -28.86 -6.81 13.90
C ARG A 234 -28.88 -7.07 15.41
N ALA A 235 -27.71 -7.18 16.03
CA ALA A 235 -27.61 -7.34 17.47
C ALA A 235 -28.14 -6.10 18.21
N TYR A 236 -27.79 -4.90 17.74
CA TYR A 236 -28.28 -3.64 18.31
C TYR A 236 -29.80 -3.50 18.21
N ALA A 237 -30.37 -3.82 17.04
CA ALA A 237 -31.82 -3.85 16.85
C ALA A 237 -32.51 -4.82 17.83
N SER A 238 -31.91 -5.99 18.06
CA SER A 238 -32.43 -6.98 19.02
C SER A 238 -32.42 -6.44 20.47
N VAL A 239 -31.36 -5.73 20.88
CA VAL A 239 -31.32 -5.07 22.19
C VAL A 239 -32.41 -4.02 22.32
N ARG A 240 -32.57 -3.16 21.30
CA ARG A 240 -33.58 -2.10 21.28
C ARG A 240 -35.01 -2.65 21.34
N SER A 241 -35.23 -3.85 20.79
CA SER A 241 -36.50 -4.58 20.88
C SER A 241 -36.69 -5.35 22.20
N GLY A 242 -35.79 -5.20 23.18
CA GLY A 242 -35.89 -5.88 24.47
C GLY A 242 -35.46 -7.34 24.47
N LEU A 243 -34.68 -7.78 23.47
CA LEU A 243 -34.20 -9.15 23.29
C LEU A 243 -32.66 -9.25 23.42
N PRO A 244 -32.07 -8.94 24.59
CA PRO A 244 -30.61 -8.91 24.76
C PRO A 244 -29.95 -10.30 24.58
N ALA A 245 -30.66 -11.38 24.94
CA ALA A 245 -30.17 -12.74 24.74
C ALA A 245 -30.04 -13.11 23.24
N GLN A 246 -30.88 -12.56 22.38
CA GLN A 246 -30.77 -12.74 20.94
C GLN A 246 -29.60 -11.93 20.37
N ALA A 247 -29.43 -10.69 20.83
CA ALA A 247 -28.29 -9.86 20.45
C ALA A 247 -26.96 -10.57 20.76
N TYR A 248 -26.83 -11.15 21.95
CA TYR A 248 -25.63 -11.87 22.36
C TYR A 248 -25.36 -13.13 21.52
N ARG A 249 -26.42 -13.86 21.11
CA ARG A 249 -26.28 -15.00 20.20
C ARG A 249 -25.74 -14.58 18.84
N THR A 250 -26.27 -13.51 18.24
CA THR A 250 -25.79 -12.97 16.96
C THR A 250 -24.31 -12.58 17.02
N ILE A 251 -23.87 -11.92 18.11
CA ILE A 251 -22.46 -11.57 18.31
C ILE A 251 -21.59 -12.81 18.51
N LYS A 252 -22.06 -13.80 19.27
CA LYS A 252 -21.35 -15.06 19.47
C LYS A 252 -21.18 -15.84 18.16
N GLU A 253 -22.20 -15.88 17.32
CA GLU A 253 -22.14 -16.50 15.99
C GLU A 253 -21.12 -15.80 15.07
N LEU A 254 -21.12 -14.46 15.08
CA LEU A 254 -20.13 -13.67 14.35
C LEU A 254 -18.69 -13.99 14.78
N ILE A 255 -18.44 -14.01 16.09
CA ILE A 255 -17.10 -14.28 16.63
C ILE A 255 -16.67 -15.71 16.28
N ALA A 256 -17.58 -16.68 16.36
CA ALA A 256 -17.31 -18.06 15.96
C ALA A 256 -17.00 -18.19 14.45
N SER A 257 -17.68 -17.42 13.59
CA SER A 257 -17.39 -17.42 12.15
C SER A 257 -16.01 -16.85 11.80
N GLU A 258 -15.44 -16.03 12.68
CA GLU A 258 -14.11 -15.42 12.55
C GLU A 258 -13.05 -16.17 13.39
N ALA A 259 -13.30 -17.44 13.68
CA ALA A 259 -12.40 -18.34 14.41
C ALA A 259 -11.93 -17.80 15.78
N ASP A 260 -12.81 -17.09 16.51
CA ASP A 260 -12.52 -16.52 17.83
C ASP A 260 -11.26 -15.62 17.83
N SER A 261 -11.05 -14.86 16.75
CA SER A 261 -9.91 -13.94 16.61
C SER A 261 -10.01 -12.76 17.58
N LEU A 262 -8.87 -12.27 18.08
CA LEU A 262 -8.85 -11.09 18.97
C LEU A 262 -9.39 -9.83 18.28
N GLU A 263 -9.24 -9.75 16.95
CA GLU A 263 -9.67 -8.62 16.15
C GLU A 263 -11.19 -8.44 16.18
N VAL A 264 -11.95 -9.52 15.92
CA VAL A 264 -13.43 -9.45 15.95
C VAL A 264 -13.94 -9.10 17.34
N TYR A 265 -13.30 -9.60 18.40
CA TYR A 265 -13.64 -9.25 19.79
C TYR A 265 -13.43 -7.76 20.07
N GLN A 266 -12.27 -7.22 19.70
CA GLN A 266 -11.96 -5.81 19.91
C GLN A 266 -12.92 -4.91 19.10
N TRP A 267 -13.18 -5.28 17.85
CA TRP A 267 -14.08 -4.55 16.97
C TRP A 267 -15.52 -4.53 17.49
N THR A 268 -16.07 -5.70 17.82
CA THR A 268 -17.44 -5.80 18.37
C THR A 268 -17.57 -5.14 19.73
N PHE A 269 -16.61 -5.31 20.63
CA PHE A 269 -16.63 -4.64 21.94
C PHE A 269 -16.67 -3.12 21.79
N ASN A 270 -15.82 -2.54 20.94
CA ASN A 270 -15.82 -1.11 20.66
C ASN A 270 -17.12 -0.64 20.01
N GLY A 271 -17.68 -1.44 19.09
CA GLY A 271 -18.98 -1.16 18.48
C GLY A 271 -20.12 -1.14 19.50
N MET A 272 -20.13 -2.08 20.45
CA MET A 272 -21.13 -2.15 21.52
C MET A 272 -20.99 -1.03 22.56
N LEU A 273 -19.80 -0.45 22.73
CA LEU A 273 -19.61 0.72 23.60
C LEU A 273 -20.31 1.98 23.06
N ALA A 274 -20.57 2.03 21.74
CA ALA A 274 -21.28 3.13 21.10
C ALA A 274 -22.82 2.99 21.16
N TRP A 275 -23.33 1.91 21.75
CA TRP A 275 -24.76 1.70 21.94
C TRP A 275 -25.31 2.58 23.07
N ASP A 276 -26.65 2.77 23.09
CA ASP A 276 -27.33 3.57 24.12
C ASP A 276 -27.00 3.15 25.56
N ASP A 277 -26.82 1.84 25.80
CA ASP A 277 -26.39 1.31 27.10
C ASP A 277 -25.06 0.51 26.97
N PRO A 278 -23.92 1.09 27.41
CA PRO A 278 -22.61 0.47 27.30
C PRO A 278 -22.44 -0.77 28.21
N LYS A 279 -23.39 -1.05 29.12
CA LYS A 279 -23.38 -2.29 29.91
C LYS A 279 -23.46 -3.53 29.05
N HIS A 280 -24.06 -3.44 27.86
CA HIS A 280 -24.09 -4.56 26.92
C HIS A 280 -22.69 -4.96 26.45
N ALA A 281 -21.78 -4.00 26.28
CA ALA A 281 -20.38 -4.28 25.96
C ALA A 281 -19.68 -5.05 27.09
N ALA A 282 -20.01 -4.74 28.36
CA ALA A 282 -19.43 -5.44 29.51
C ALA A 282 -19.77 -6.94 29.51
N MET A 283 -20.93 -7.37 28.99
CA MET A 283 -21.27 -8.79 28.84
C MET A 283 -20.35 -9.55 27.88
N LEU A 284 -19.84 -8.88 26.83
CA LEU A 284 -18.83 -9.45 25.94
C LEU A 284 -17.42 -9.41 26.57
N GLY A 285 -17.19 -8.42 27.44
CA GLY A 285 -15.92 -8.15 28.11
C GLY A 285 -15.34 -9.32 28.88
N GLU A 286 -16.17 -10.20 29.46
CA GLU A 286 -15.71 -11.42 30.15
C GLU A 286 -14.97 -12.35 29.19
N ARG A 287 -15.63 -12.74 28.09
CA ARG A 287 -15.05 -13.62 27.08
C ARG A 287 -13.85 -12.97 26.40
N PHE A 288 -13.91 -11.67 26.14
CA PHE A 288 -12.79 -10.95 25.54
C PHE A 288 -11.57 -10.90 26.47
N ALA A 289 -11.77 -10.64 27.77
CA ALA A 289 -10.68 -10.64 28.75
C ALA A 289 -10.05 -12.04 28.91
N ALA A 290 -10.86 -13.09 28.96
CA ALA A 290 -10.37 -14.47 28.98
C ALA A 290 -9.56 -14.80 27.72
N ARG A 291 -10.04 -14.39 26.54
CA ARG A 291 -9.32 -14.61 25.27
C ARG A 291 -7.99 -13.85 25.22
N LEU A 292 -7.93 -12.62 25.73
CA LEU A 292 -6.69 -11.85 25.85
C LEU A 292 -5.69 -12.54 26.79
N TRP A 293 -6.17 -13.13 27.87
CA TRP A 293 -5.35 -13.88 28.81
C TRP A 293 -4.73 -15.13 28.18
N GLU A 294 -5.53 -15.92 27.46
CA GLU A 294 -5.06 -17.10 26.72
C GLU A 294 -4.05 -16.74 25.63
N ALA A 295 -4.22 -15.58 24.99
CA ALA A 295 -3.28 -15.07 23.99
C ALA A 295 -1.98 -14.47 24.58
N GLY A 296 -1.79 -14.56 25.91
CA GLY A 296 -0.61 -14.07 26.61
C GLY A 296 -0.60 -12.55 26.88
N ARG A 297 -1.65 -11.82 26.48
CA ARG A 297 -1.79 -10.37 26.69
C ARG A 297 -2.38 -10.04 28.06
N LYS A 298 -1.73 -10.52 29.12
CA LYS A 298 -2.23 -10.48 30.52
C LYS A 298 -2.50 -9.06 31.04
N PHE A 299 -1.65 -8.10 30.67
CA PHE A 299 -1.85 -6.69 31.04
C PHE A 299 -3.15 -6.12 30.44
N ASP A 300 -3.37 -6.36 29.14
CA ASP A 300 -4.57 -5.89 28.45
C ASP A 300 -5.83 -6.58 28.98
N ALA A 301 -5.75 -7.86 29.34
CA ALA A 301 -6.85 -8.60 29.99
C ALA A 301 -7.25 -7.97 31.33
N LEU A 302 -6.27 -7.59 32.16
CA LEU A 302 -6.50 -6.92 33.45
C LEU A 302 -7.14 -5.53 33.26
N GLU A 303 -6.59 -4.71 32.38
CA GLU A 303 -7.14 -3.37 32.07
C GLU A 303 -8.55 -3.46 31.49
N LEU A 304 -8.82 -4.41 30.61
CA LEU A 304 -10.15 -4.64 30.05
C LEU A 304 -11.14 -5.05 31.14
N ALA A 305 -10.78 -6.00 32.01
CA ALA A 305 -11.64 -6.42 33.11
C ALA A 305 -11.98 -5.25 34.06
N GLN A 306 -11.01 -4.38 34.36
CA GLN A 306 -11.24 -3.16 35.13
C GLN A 306 -12.16 -2.17 34.40
N ARG A 307 -11.98 -2.01 33.08
CA ARG A 307 -12.85 -1.17 32.25
C ARG A 307 -14.29 -1.68 32.25
N CYS A 308 -14.50 -2.98 32.10
CA CYS A 308 -15.83 -3.60 32.15
C CYS A 308 -16.50 -3.41 33.51
N ARG A 309 -15.75 -3.52 34.62
CA ARG A 309 -16.26 -3.20 35.97
C ARG A 309 -16.69 -1.75 36.14
N ARG A 310 -15.94 -0.80 35.57
CA ARG A 310 -16.31 0.62 35.60
C ARG A 310 -17.58 0.91 34.81
N LEU A 311 -17.78 0.21 33.69
CA LEU A 311 -18.96 0.34 32.84
C LEU A 311 -20.20 -0.32 33.47
N SER A 312 -20.01 -1.47 34.11
CA SER A 312 -21.07 -2.20 34.81
C SER A 312 -20.56 -2.71 36.14
N PRO A 313 -20.93 -2.09 37.27
CA PRO A 313 -20.52 -2.55 38.60
C PRO A 313 -20.99 -3.98 38.94
N SER A 314 -22.01 -4.48 38.25
CA SER A 314 -22.51 -5.86 38.37
C SER A 314 -21.69 -6.88 37.58
N PHE A 315 -20.72 -6.44 36.78
CA PHE A 315 -19.83 -7.33 36.03
C PHE A 315 -18.86 -8.03 36.97
N VAL A 316 -18.95 -9.36 37.03
CA VAL A 316 -18.07 -10.21 37.84
C VAL A 316 -17.55 -11.34 36.94
N PRO A 317 -16.27 -11.35 36.57
CA PRO A 317 -15.69 -12.46 35.81
C PRO A 317 -15.69 -13.76 36.63
N PRO A 318 -15.53 -14.93 35.99
CA PRO A 318 -15.48 -16.22 36.68
C PRO A 318 -14.45 -16.23 37.80
N ALA A 319 -14.80 -16.82 38.94
CA ALA A 319 -13.98 -16.71 40.16
C ALA A 319 -12.55 -17.28 40.01
N ALA A 320 -12.36 -18.26 39.13
CA ALA A 320 -11.03 -18.78 38.79
C ALA A 320 -10.20 -17.73 38.04
N PHE A 321 -10.76 -17.15 36.98
CA PHE A 321 -10.12 -16.11 36.18
C PHE A 321 -9.84 -14.84 36.99
N THR A 322 -10.79 -14.41 37.84
CA THR A 322 -10.63 -13.25 38.71
C THR A 322 -9.48 -13.42 39.71
N ALA A 323 -9.27 -14.64 40.24
CA ALA A 323 -8.15 -14.93 41.14
C ALA A 323 -6.79 -14.89 40.41
N GLU A 324 -6.75 -15.35 39.15
CA GLU A 324 -5.55 -15.22 38.32
C GLU A 324 -5.22 -13.75 38.00
N LEU A 325 -6.23 -12.94 37.69
CA LEU A 325 -6.07 -11.50 37.50
C LEU A 325 -5.58 -10.81 38.79
N ALA A 326 -6.09 -11.19 39.96
CA ALA A 326 -5.67 -10.64 41.25
C ALA A 326 -4.19 -10.95 41.53
N LYS A 327 -3.77 -12.21 41.31
CA LYS A 327 -2.36 -12.61 41.46
C LYS A 327 -1.45 -11.78 40.54
N TYR A 328 -1.82 -11.64 39.27
CA TYR A 328 -1.05 -10.85 38.31
C TYR A 328 -1.03 -9.35 38.63
N ALA A 329 -2.12 -8.80 39.18
CA ALA A 329 -2.15 -7.42 39.67
C ALA A 329 -1.16 -7.20 40.84
N ARG A 330 -0.96 -8.19 41.73
CA ARG A 330 0.08 -8.12 42.79
C ARG A 330 1.49 -8.17 42.20
N GLU A 331 1.72 -9.01 41.20
CA GLU A 331 3.01 -9.09 40.50
C GLU A 331 3.39 -7.76 39.84
N LEU A 332 2.40 -6.98 39.39
CA LEU A 332 2.57 -5.63 38.84
C LEU A 332 2.64 -4.52 39.91
N GLY A 333 2.61 -4.85 41.21
CA GLY A 333 2.64 -3.88 42.32
C GLY A 333 1.33 -3.12 42.55
N ARG A 334 0.22 -3.54 41.92
CA ARG A 334 -1.11 -2.91 42.06
C ARG A 334 -1.89 -3.54 43.22
N HIS A 335 -1.35 -3.45 44.44
CA HIS A 335 -1.88 -4.16 45.62
C HIS A 335 -3.36 -3.89 45.91
N ARG A 336 -3.79 -2.62 45.88
CA ARG A 336 -5.22 -2.26 46.09
C ARG A 336 -6.17 -2.93 45.09
N LEU A 337 -5.75 -3.00 43.83
CA LEU A 337 -6.55 -3.64 42.78
C LEU A 337 -6.62 -5.15 42.99
N ALA A 338 -5.51 -5.77 43.41
CA ALA A 338 -5.49 -7.19 43.69
C ALA A 338 -6.44 -7.53 44.84
N ASP A 339 -6.40 -6.77 45.94
CA ASP A 339 -7.27 -6.98 47.10
C ASP A 339 -8.75 -6.85 46.70
N ASP A 340 -9.10 -5.83 45.92
CA ASP A 340 -10.45 -5.66 45.36
C ASP A 340 -10.89 -6.88 44.51
N LEU A 341 -9.99 -7.43 43.68
CA LEU A 341 -10.27 -8.59 42.83
C LEU A 341 -10.39 -9.89 43.64
N ASP A 342 -9.63 -10.05 44.71
CA ASP A 342 -9.72 -11.21 45.59
C ASP A 342 -11.03 -11.24 46.38
N GLU A 343 -11.48 -10.09 46.89
CA GLU A 343 -12.80 -9.96 47.52
C GLU A 343 -13.92 -10.31 46.54
N LEU A 344 -13.79 -9.88 45.28
CA LEU A 344 -14.72 -10.24 44.21
C LEU A 344 -14.70 -11.73 43.90
N ALA A 345 -13.52 -12.34 43.77
CA ALA A 345 -13.40 -13.77 43.55
C ALA A 345 -14.04 -14.56 44.69
N ALA A 346 -13.84 -14.14 45.95
CA ALA A 346 -14.44 -14.75 47.12
C ALA A 346 -15.98 -14.61 47.13
N SER A 347 -16.51 -13.43 46.80
CA SER A 347 -17.96 -13.22 46.74
C SER A 347 -18.63 -14.00 45.59
N ALA A 348 -17.94 -14.14 44.45
CA ALA A 348 -18.41 -14.92 43.32
C ALA A 348 -18.48 -16.42 43.65
N ARG A 349 -17.47 -16.99 44.35
CA ARG A 349 -17.51 -18.39 44.79
C ARG A 349 -18.69 -18.68 45.70
N ARG A 350 -19.00 -17.77 46.63
CA ARG A 350 -20.14 -17.92 47.57
C ARG A 350 -21.51 -17.88 46.89
N ARG A 351 -21.63 -17.30 45.70
CA ARG A 351 -22.88 -17.30 44.92
C ARG A 351 -23.04 -18.55 44.03
N ALA A 352 -21.94 -19.27 43.79
CA ALA A 352 -21.92 -20.45 42.94
C ALA A 352 -22.06 -21.77 43.74
N SER A 353 -21.80 -21.73 45.05
CA SER A 353 -22.16 -22.75 46.04
C SER A 353 -23.59 -22.57 46.52
#